data_AF-A0A6A4JR69-F1
#
_entry.id   AF-A0A6A4JR69-F1
#
_cell.length_a   1.000
_cell.length_b   1.000
_cell.length_c   1.000
_cell.angle_alpha   90.00
_cell.angle_beta   90.00
_cell.angle_gamma   90.00
#
_symmetry.space_group_name_H-M   'P 1'
#
loop_
_entity.id
_entity.type
_entity.pdbx_description
1 polymer ?
#
loop_
_entity_poly.entity_id
_entity_poly.type
_entity_poly.pdbx_seq_one_letter_code
_entity_poly.pdbx_strand_id
1 'polypeptide(L)'
;MDIYFLAQSDFLVCTFSSQVCRVAYEIMQSLHPDYASRFRSLDDIYYYGGQALHKRVAVMRHKATSPDQMDLEVGDMVGVAGNHWDGYSKGRNLRTNRIALYPSFKVDDVVEAVEFPPYAEVPLYDAGET
;
A
#
# COMPACT_ATOMS: atom_id res chain seq x y z
N MET A 1 -16.38 9.78 17.77
CA MET A 1 -16.85 8.46 18.25
C MET A 1 -16.65 7.41 17.17
N ASP A 2 -17.10 7.66 15.93
CA ASP A 2 -17.03 6.69 14.82
C ASP A 2 -15.62 6.17 14.50
N ILE A 3 -14.65 7.05 14.25
CA ILE A 3 -13.26 6.66 13.92
C ILE A 3 -12.67 5.76 15.01
N TYR A 4 -12.95 6.07 16.27
CA TYR A 4 -12.46 5.28 17.40
C TYR A 4 -12.98 3.84 17.36
N PHE A 5 -14.29 3.65 17.17
CA PHE A 5 -14.86 2.30 17.10
C PHE A 5 -14.50 1.57 15.80
N LEU A 6 -14.34 2.28 14.69
CA LEU A 6 -13.82 1.70 13.45
C LEU A 6 -12.39 1.17 13.65
N ALA A 7 -11.52 1.94 14.30
CA ALA A 7 -10.14 1.53 14.55
C ALA A 7 -10.02 0.33 15.52
N GLN A 8 -10.99 0.15 16.42
CA GLN A 8 -11.05 -0.96 17.37
C GLN A 8 -11.67 -2.24 16.79
N SER A 9 -12.10 -2.22 15.52
CA SER A 9 -12.70 -3.39 14.88
C SER A 9 -11.63 -4.42 14.48
N ASP A 10 -11.94 -5.72 14.57
CA ASP A 10 -11.00 -6.78 14.17
C ASP A 10 -10.70 -6.79 12.65
N PHE A 11 -11.59 -6.20 11.85
CA PHE A 11 -11.46 -6.08 10.40
C PHE A 11 -12.23 -4.88 9.88
N LEU A 12 -11.64 -4.13 8.94
CA LEU A 12 -12.22 -2.90 8.40
C LEU A 12 -12.69 -3.06 6.96
N VAL A 13 -13.98 -2.89 6.69
CA VAL A 13 -14.55 -2.85 5.33
C VAL A 13 -15.03 -1.44 5.02
N CYS A 14 -14.49 -0.80 3.97
CA CYS A 14 -14.82 0.59 3.66
C CYS A 14 -14.39 0.98 2.23
N THR A 15 -14.39 2.28 1.94
CA THR A 15 -13.68 2.88 0.82
C THR A 15 -12.44 3.64 1.30
N PHE A 16 -11.26 3.29 0.79
CA PHE A 16 -10.04 4.03 1.08
C PHE A 16 -9.93 5.33 0.30
N SER A 17 -10.86 5.67 -0.57
CA SER A 17 -11.06 7.05 -1.02
C SER A 17 -11.45 8.00 0.14
N SER A 18 -12.09 7.48 1.19
CA SER A 18 -12.49 8.25 2.38
C SER A 18 -11.34 8.42 3.38
N GLN A 19 -11.01 9.68 3.69
CA GLN A 19 -10.04 10.01 4.74
C GLN A 19 -10.45 9.45 6.11
N VAL A 20 -11.75 9.42 6.42
CA VAL A 20 -12.27 8.86 7.68
C VAL A 20 -11.85 7.38 7.83
N CYS A 21 -11.94 6.61 6.74
CA CYS A 21 -11.53 5.21 6.80
C CYS A 21 -10.01 5.06 6.92
N ARG A 22 -9.22 5.85 6.18
CA ARG A 22 -7.76 5.80 6.26
C ARG A 22 -7.24 6.16 7.66
N VAL A 23 -7.83 7.17 8.31
CA VAL A 23 -7.48 7.52 9.69
C VAL A 23 -7.83 6.40 10.67
N ALA A 24 -8.99 5.75 10.52
CA ALA A 24 -9.34 4.60 11.35
C ALA A 24 -8.36 3.43 11.13
N TYR A 25 -7.99 3.16 9.88
CA TYR A 25 -6.98 2.15 9.52
C TYR A 25 -5.60 2.45 10.10
N GLU A 26 -5.17 3.71 10.10
CA GLU A 26 -3.91 4.16 10.68
C GLU A 26 -3.88 3.96 12.20
N ILE A 27 -4.95 4.36 12.90
CA ILE A 27 -5.08 4.14 14.35
C ILE A 27 -5.08 2.65 14.68
N MET A 28 -5.75 1.82 13.87
CA MET A 28 -5.78 0.36 14.04
C MET A 28 -4.38 -0.26 14.09
N GLN A 29 -3.39 0.29 13.37
CA GLN A 29 -2.01 -0.21 13.39
C GLN A 29 -1.29 0.04 14.72
N SER A 30 -1.73 1.00 15.52
CA SER A 30 -1.15 1.26 16.85
C SER A 30 -1.67 0.32 17.94
N LEU A 31 -2.76 -0.39 17.66
CA LEU A 31 -3.46 -1.24 18.63
C LEU A 31 -2.99 -2.70 18.60
N HIS A 32 -2.33 -3.12 17.52
CA HIS A 32 -1.92 -4.49 17.28
C HIS A 32 -0.54 -4.57 16.60
N PRO A 33 0.24 -5.65 16.81
CA PRO A 33 1.59 -5.74 16.23
C PRO A 33 1.67 -5.64 14.70
N ASP A 34 0.73 -6.27 13.98
CA ASP A 34 0.63 -6.18 12.52
C ASP A 34 -0.81 -6.44 12.05
N TYR A 35 -1.52 -5.36 11.74
CA TYR A 35 -2.87 -5.36 11.20
C TYR A 35 -2.93 -4.79 9.78
N ALA A 36 -1.79 -4.79 9.06
CA ALA A 36 -1.69 -4.17 7.74
C ALA A 36 -2.63 -4.84 6.71
N SER A 37 -2.93 -6.13 6.86
CA SER A 37 -3.85 -6.87 5.99
C SER A 37 -5.30 -6.92 6.49
N ARG A 38 -5.63 -6.28 7.62
CA ARG A 38 -6.95 -6.38 8.28
C ARG A 38 -7.96 -5.38 7.72
N PHE A 39 -8.02 -5.29 6.39
CA PHE A 39 -8.98 -4.43 5.72
C PHE A 39 -9.46 -5.01 4.38
N ARG A 40 -10.59 -4.50 3.90
CA ARG A 40 -11.06 -4.60 2.52
C ARG A 40 -11.58 -3.23 2.07
N SER A 41 -10.82 -2.59 1.20
CA SER A 41 -11.31 -1.42 0.47
C SER A 41 -12.15 -1.86 -0.72
N LEU A 42 -13.22 -1.13 -1.00
CA LEU A 42 -14.07 -1.32 -2.20
C LEU A 42 -13.55 -0.55 -3.42
N ASP A 43 -12.57 0.33 -3.24
CA ASP A 43 -12.03 1.18 -4.28
C ASP A 43 -10.49 1.24 -4.21
N ASP A 44 -9.94 2.26 -3.57
CA ASP A 44 -8.51 2.58 -3.59
C ASP A 44 -7.70 1.59 -2.74
N ILE A 45 -6.41 1.46 -3.07
CA ILE A 45 -5.41 0.96 -2.12
C ILE A 45 -5.12 2.04 -1.07
N TYR A 46 -4.40 1.71 0.01
CA TYR A 46 -4.00 2.73 0.97
C TYR A 46 -3.11 3.79 0.30
N TYR A 47 -3.34 5.07 0.65
CA TYR A 47 -2.50 6.18 0.25
C TYR A 47 -2.60 7.36 1.24
N TYR A 48 -1.55 8.17 1.28
CA TYR A 48 -1.49 9.44 1.99
C TYR A 48 -1.51 10.60 0.99
N GLY A 49 -2.36 11.61 1.23
CA GLY A 49 -2.48 12.76 0.34
C GLY A 49 -1.17 13.55 0.24
N GLY A 50 -0.62 13.71 -0.97
CA GLY A 50 0.67 14.38 -1.18
C GLY A 50 1.90 13.46 -1.08
N GLN A 51 1.71 12.14 -0.98
CA GLN A 51 2.80 11.18 -1.01
C GLN A 51 3.62 11.21 -2.32
N ALA A 52 4.86 10.73 -2.25
CA ALA A 52 5.66 10.41 -3.42
C ALA A 52 5.02 9.26 -4.23
N LEU A 53 5.55 9.01 -5.44
CA LEU A 53 5.07 7.92 -6.28
C LEU A 53 5.15 6.58 -5.55
N HIS A 54 4.01 5.91 -5.37
CA HIS A 54 3.94 4.56 -4.84
C HIS A 54 4.49 3.60 -5.90
N LYS A 55 5.67 3.04 -5.64
CA LYS A 55 6.39 2.17 -6.56
C LYS A 55 6.22 0.70 -6.17
N ARG A 56 6.09 -0.14 -7.19
CA ARG A 56 6.16 -1.60 -7.14
C ARG A 56 7.28 -2.05 -8.07
N VAL A 57 7.88 -3.20 -7.80
CA VAL A 57 8.89 -3.82 -8.67
C VAL A 57 8.35 -5.13 -9.23
N ALA A 58 8.47 -5.33 -10.54
CA ALA A 58 8.12 -6.60 -11.16
C ALA A 58 9.11 -7.69 -10.76
N VAL A 59 8.59 -8.75 -10.12
CA VAL A 59 9.37 -9.93 -9.72
C VAL A 59 9.13 -11.13 -10.63
N MET A 60 8.10 -11.06 -11.48
CA MET A 60 7.83 -12.06 -12.51
C MET A 60 7.54 -11.40 -13.85
N ARG A 61 7.94 -12.07 -14.93
CA ARG A 61 7.61 -11.63 -16.29
C ARG A 61 6.12 -11.76 -16.57
N HIS A 62 5.60 -10.86 -17.38
CA HIS A 62 4.25 -10.94 -17.93
C HIS A 62 4.25 -10.49 -19.38
N LYS A 63 3.69 -11.33 -20.25
CA LYS A 63 3.33 -10.94 -21.60
C LYS A 63 1.84 -10.62 -21.61
N ALA A 64 1.49 -9.42 -22.06
CA ALA A 64 0.10 -8.97 -22.17
C ALA A 64 -0.70 -9.93 -23.07
N THR A 65 -1.83 -10.42 -22.57
CA THR A 65 -2.75 -11.29 -23.34
C THR A 65 -3.80 -10.50 -24.10
N SER A 66 -3.91 -9.20 -23.83
CA SER A 66 -4.94 -8.31 -24.38
C SER A 66 -4.45 -6.85 -24.41
N PRO A 67 -5.07 -5.96 -25.21
CA PRO A 67 -4.59 -4.57 -25.39
C PRO A 67 -4.61 -3.70 -24.12
N ASP A 68 -5.48 -4.03 -23.18
CA ASP A 68 -5.65 -3.38 -21.87
C ASP A 68 -4.58 -3.76 -20.85
N GLN A 69 -3.75 -4.77 -21.14
CA GLN A 69 -2.62 -5.17 -20.30
C GLN A 69 -1.29 -4.57 -20.79
N MET A 70 -0.29 -4.56 -19.92
CA MET A 70 1.09 -4.20 -20.26
C MET A 70 2.03 -5.37 -20.05
N ASP A 71 3.11 -5.39 -20.82
CA ASP A 71 4.22 -6.31 -20.56
C ASP A 71 4.98 -5.88 -19.29
N LEU A 72 5.46 -6.87 -18.53
CA LEU A 72 6.39 -6.68 -17.42
C LEU A 72 7.64 -7.53 -17.66
N GLU A 73 8.80 -6.91 -17.51
CA GLU A 73 10.07 -7.60 -17.33
C GLU A 73 10.48 -7.55 -15.86
N VAL A 74 11.21 -8.57 -15.38
CA VAL A 74 11.71 -8.60 -13.99
C VAL A 74 12.63 -7.39 -13.76
N GLY A 75 12.39 -6.65 -12.68
CA GLY A 75 13.06 -5.41 -12.34
C GLY A 75 12.37 -4.14 -12.87
N ASP A 76 11.31 -4.26 -13.69
CA ASP A 76 10.54 -3.10 -14.11
C ASP A 76 9.88 -2.42 -12.90
N MET A 77 10.08 -1.11 -12.78
CA MET A 77 9.40 -0.30 -11.78
C MET A 77 8.03 0.12 -12.30
N VAL A 78 7.00 -0.05 -11.47
CA VAL A 78 5.63 0.30 -11.78
C VAL A 78 5.13 1.33 -10.77
N GLY A 79 4.71 2.50 -11.25
CA GLY A 79 3.93 3.43 -10.44
C GLY A 79 2.51 2.94 -10.34
N VAL A 80 2.10 2.41 -9.18
CA VAL A 80 0.76 1.84 -9.00
C VAL A 80 -0.28 2.94 -8.88
N ALA A 81 -1.38 2.80 -9.61
CA ALA A 81 -2.54 3.67 -9.49
C ALA A 81 -3.61 3.07 -8.56
N GLY A 82 -3.78 1.74 -8.59
CA GLY A 82 -4.72 1.04 -7.73
C GLY A 82 -4.80 -0.46 -8.05
N ASN A 83 -5.46 -1.20 -7.15
CA ASN A 83 -5.78 -2.60 -7.31
C ASN A 83 -7.27 -2.71 -7.65
N HIS A 84 -7.63 -3.49 -8.66
CA HIS A 84 -9.02 -3.66 -9.08
C HIS A 84 -9.76 -4.74 -8.27
N TRP A 85 -9.06 -5.41 -7.35
CA TRP A 85 -9.58 -6.47 -6.49
C TRP A 85 -10.08 -7.72 -7.24
N ASP A 86 -9.66 -7.88 -8.51
CA ASP A 86 -10.02 -8.98 -9.42
C ASP A 86 -8.81 -9.82 -9.86
N GLY A 87 -7.66 -9.62 -9.21
CA GLY A 87 -6.37 -10.24 -9.57
C GLY A 87 -5.47 -9.35 -10.43
N TYR A 88 -5.97 -8.22 -10.94
CA TYR A 88 -5.20 -7.23 -11.68
C TYR A 88 -5.10 -5.90 -10.92
N SER A 89 -4.01 -5.19 -11.19
CA SER A 89 -3.77 -3.82 -10.77
C SER A 89 -3.55 -2.95 -12.00
N LYS A 90 -3.75 -1.65 -11.85
CA LYS A 90 -3.47 -0.66 -12.88
C LYS A 90 -2.30 0.21 -12.45
N GLY A 91 -1.40 0.50 -13.39
CA GLY A 91 -0.24 1.33 -13.11
C GLY A 91 0.51 1.73 -14.38
N ARG A 92 1.57 2.49 -14.18
CA ARG A 92 2.48 2.94 -15.24
C ARG A 92 3.80 2.19 -15.12
N ASN A 93 4.14 1.38 -16.11
CA ASN A 93 5.50 0.84 -16.22
C ASN A 93 6.46 1.98 -16.57
N LEU A 94 7.41 2.26 -15.69
CA LEU A 94 8.30 3.42 -15.81
C LEU A 94 9.34 3.25 -16.92
N ARG A 95 9.66 2.00 -17.32
CA ARG A 95 10.56 1.72 -18.44
C ARG A 95 9.89 1.97 -19.80
N THR A 96 8.67 1.48 -19.97
CA THR A 96 7.95 1.55 -21.27
C THR A 96 7.03 2.75 -21.38
N ASN A 97 6.81 3.46 -20.28
CA ASN A 97 5.86 4.55 -20.16
C ASN A 97 4.39 4.15 -20.41
N ARG A 98 4.08 2.85 -20.49
CA ARG A 98 2.73 2.34 -20.76
C ARG A 98 1.92 2.32 -19.48
N ILE A 99 0.67 2.79 -19.57
CA ILE A 99 -0.32 2.71 -18.50
C ILE A 99 -1.34 1.64 -18.89
N ALA A 100 -1.41 0.56 -18.13
CA ALA A 100 -2.31 -0.56 -18.41
C ALA A 100 -2.49 -1.46 -17.17
N LEU A 101 -3.25 -2.53 -17.33
CA LEU A 101 -3.40 -3.58 -16.33
C LEU A 101 -2.19 -4.51 -16.30
N TYR A 102 -1.95 -5.07 -15.11
CA TYR A 102 -0.97 -6.15 -14.90
C TYR A 102 -1.43 -7.04 -13.74
N PRO A 103 -1.06 -8.33 -13.72
CA PRO A 103 -1.43 -9.23 -12.61
C PRO A 103 -0.79 -8.78 -11.30
N SER A 104 -1.61 -8.58 -10.26
CA SER A 104 -1.17 -8.00 -8.98
C SER A 104 -0.09 -8.82 -8.26
N PHE A 105 -0.12 -10.15 -8.40
CA PHE A 105 0.82 -11.07 -7.74
C PHE A 105 2.23 -11.09 -8.35
N LYS A 106 2.44 -10.42 -9.49
CA LYS A 106 3.73 -10.41 -10.21
C LYS A 106 4.65 -9.27 -9.82
N VAL A 107 4.24 -8.45 -8.85
CA VAL A 107 5.00 -7.31 -8.36
C VAL A 107 5.10 -7.36 -6.83
N ASP A 108 6.18 -6.81 -6.30
CA ASP A 108 6.38 -6.60 -4.87
C ASP A 108 6.41 -5.10 -4.52
N ASP A 109 6.17 -4.79 -3.25
CA ASP A 109 6.31 -3.45 -2.68
C ASP A 109 7.76 -2.98 -2.68
N VAL A 110 7.98 -1.72 -3.04
CA VAL A 110 9.28 -1.07 -2.92
C VAL A 110 9.23 -0.18 -1.68
N VAL A 111 9.97 -0.58 -0.64
CA VAL A 111 10.08 0.20 0.60
C VAL A 111 11.11 1.29 0.39
N GLU A 112 10.64 2.54 0.37
CA GLU A 112 11.51 3.71 0.29
C GLU A 112 11.99 4.10 1.69
N ALA A 113 13.31 4.26 1.86
CA ALA A 113 13.92 4.71 3.09
C ALA A 113 14.41 6.15 2.96
N VAL A 114 14.27 6.91 4.04
CA VAL A 114 14.78 8.28 4.17
C VAL A 114 15.50 8.37 5.50
N GLU A 115 16.64 9.06 5.54
CA GLU A 115 17.38 9.30 6.78
C GLU A 115 16.68 10.40 7.61
N PHE A 116 16.08 10.00 8.73
CA PHE A 116 15.54 10.92 9.73
C PHE A 116 16.53 11.08 10.90
N PRO A 117 16.48 12.20 11.65
CA PRO A 117 17.29 12.35 12.86
C PRO A 117 17.03 11.21 13.86
N PRO A 118 18.07 10.59 14.44
CA PRO A 118 17.91 9.43 15.32
C PRO A 118 17.54 9.78 16.77
N TYR A 119 17.60 11.06 17.15
CA TYR A 119 17.33 11.55 18.51
C TYR A 119 18.07 10.74 19.60
N ALA A 120 19.37 10.51 19.43
CA ALA A 120 20.19 9.67 20.31
C ALA A 120 20.25 10.16 21.77
N GLU A 121 19.88 11.42 22.00
CA GLU A 121 19.73 12.04 23.32
C GLU A 121 18.48 11.59 24.09
N VAL A 122 17.50 10.94 23.44
CA VAL A 122 16.25 10.50 24.07
C VAL A 122 16.45 9.10 24.68
N PRO A 123 16.25 8.91 26.00
CA PRO A 123 16.34 7.60 26.62
C PRO A 123 15.28 6.65 26.06
N LEU A 124 15.66 5.41 25.76
CA LEU A 124 14.71 4.33 25.50
C LEU A 124 14.16 3.86 26.85
N TYR A 125 12.85 3.95 27.04
CA TYR A 125 12.19 3.33 28.19
C TYR A 125 11.90 1.86 27.85
N ASP A 126 12.36 0.94 28.70
CA ASP A 126 12.00 -0.47 28.57
C ASP A 126 10.51 -0.65 28.87
N ALA A 127 9.78 -1.30 27.96
CA ALA A 127 8.34 -1.53 28.06
C ALA A 127 7.96 -2.61 29.11
N GLY A 128 8.61 -2.59 30.27
CA GLY A 128 8.47 -3.60 31.33
C GLY A 128 8.32 -3.05 32.75
N GLU A 129 8.27 -1.73 32.95
CA GLU A 129 7.99 -1.11 34.25
C GLU A 129 6.59 -0.47 34.28
N THR A 130 5.56 -1.31 34.39
CA THR A 130 4.24 -0.94 34.91
C THR A 130 3.66 -2.08 35.72
#